data_AF-A0AAD9YNG3-F1
#
_entry.id   AF-A0AAD9YNG3-F1
#
_cell.length_a   1.000
_cell.length_b   1.000
_cell.length_c   1.000
_cell.angle_alpha   90.00
_cell.angle_beta   90.00
_cell.angle_gamma   90.00
#
_symmetry.space_group_name_H-M   'P 1'
#
loop_
_entity.id
_entity.type
_entity.pdbx_description
1 polymer ?
#
loop_
_entity_poly.entity_id
_entity_poly.type
_entity_poly.pdbx_seq_one_letter_code
_entity_poly.pdbx_strand_id
1 'polypeptide(L)'
;MNYSPRYSLFFKGLSVVAVLLLWGISFLNGTVSALFAAVWTGSLGESGPLVVNYTGVPIVDYPIALLVAFFFKGTDGSNEAYQLFLFDAYSTLQTAFVWLNIESIRAGARSPWLKR
;
A
#
# COMPACT_ATOMS: atom_id res chain seq x y z
N MET A 1 -7.81 -6.89 24.96
CA MET A 1 -6.76 -6.29 25.82
C MET A 1 -7.10 -4.82 26.06
N ASN A 2 -7.31 -4.41 27.31
CA ASN A 2 -7.48 -2.98 27.64
C ASN A 2 -6.09 -2.35 27.77
N TYR A 3 -5.64 -1.67 26.71
CA TYR A 3 -4.41 -0.89 26.75
C TYR A 3 -4.60 0.35 27.62
N SER A 4 -3.56 0.75 28.36
CA SER A 4 -3.62 2.01 29.10
C SER A 4 -3.80 3.19 28.11
N PRO A 5 -4.51 4.27 28.50
CA PRO A 5 -4.76 5.41 27.63
C PRO A 5 -3.48 6.02 27.03
N ARG A 6 -2.35 5.92 27.76
CA ARG A 6 -1.03 6.40 27.33
C ARG A 6 -0.45 5.59 26.18
N TYR A 7 -0.61 4.25 26.19
CA TYR A 7 -0.17 3.40 25.07
C TYR A 7 -0.99 3.68 23.81
N SER A 8 -2.31 3.84 23.96
CA SER A 8 -3.17 4.18 22.82
C SER A 8 -2.76 5.50 22.17
N LEU A 9 -2.48 6.54 22.99
CA LEU A 9 -2.05 7.83 22.48
C LEU A 9 -0.68 7.76 21.79
N PHE A 10 0.27 7.02 22.37
CA PHE A 10 1.59 6.80 21.78
C PHE A 10 1.49 6.17 20.39
N PHE A 11 0.77 5.06 20.26
CA PHE A 11 0.62 4.39 18.95
C PHE A 11 -0.13 5.26 17.93
N LYS A 12 -1.18 5.99 18.35
CA LYS A 12 -1.88 6.95 17.48
C LYS A 12 -0.94 8.04 16.99
N GLY A 13 -0.11 8.60 17.88
CA GLY A 13 0.91 9.58 17.50
C GLY A 13 1.90 9.01 16.49
N LEU A 14 2.39 7.80 16.73
CA LEU A 14 3.28 7.10 15.80
C LEU A 14 2.64 6.86 14.43
N SER A 15 1.35 6.51 14.40
CA SER A 15 0.59 6.36 13.14
C SER A 15 0.48 7.68 12.38
N VAL A 16 0.21 8.79 13.06
CA VAL A 16 0.17 10.12 12.42
C VAL A 16 1.53 10.48 11.85
N VAL A 17 2.61 10.27 12.61
CA VAL A 17 3.98 10.51 12.13
C VAL A 17 4.31 9.65 10.92
N ALA A 18 3.95 8.36 10.94
CA ALA A 18 4.17 7.46 9.81
C ALA A 18 3.42 7.93 8.55
N VAL A 19 2.17 8.38 8.69
CA VAL A 19 1.39 8.94 7.56
C VAL A 19 2.04 10.22 7.03
N LEU A 20 2.49 11.12 7.90
CA LEU A 20 3.15 12.36 7.48
C LEU A 20 4.49 12.10 6.78
N LEU A 21 5.29 11.17 7.28
CA LEU A 21 6.56 10.81 6.66
C LEU A 21 6.37 10.12 5.31
N LEU A 22 5.39 9.23 5.20
CA LEU A 22 5.13 8.49 3.96
C LEU A 22 4.46 9.37 2.91
N TRP A 23 3.32 9.97 3.25
CA TRP A 23 2.47 10.69 2.30
C TRP A 23 2.72 12.19 2.30
N GLY A 24 3.04 12.79 3.45
CA GLY A 24 3.32 14.22 3.52
C GLY A 24 4.55 14.61 2.70
N ILE A 25 5.66 13.87 2.83
CA ILE A 25 6.86 14.11 2.02
C ILE A 25 6.57 13.88 0.54
N SER A 26 5.85 12.80 0.20
CA SER A 26 5.41 12.49 -1.18
C SER A 26 4.42 13.51 -1.76
N PHE A 27 3.70 14.23 -0.91
CA PHE A 27 2.84 15.33 -1.35
C PHE A 27 3.67 16.60 -1.60
N LEU A 28 4.55 16.94 -0.65
CA LEU A 28 5.39 18.15 -0.71
C LEU A 28 6.40 18.11 -1.86
N ASN A 29 6.92 16.94 -2.23
CA ASN A 29 7.83 16.78 -3.35
C ASN A 29 7.12 16.73 -4.73
N GLY A 30 5.78 16.82 -4.76
CA GLY A 30 4.99 16.81 -5.99
C GLY A 30 4.67 15.42 -6.54
N THR A 31 5.14 14.33 -5.94
CA THR A 31 4.87 12.96 -6.40
C THR A 31 3.37 12.67 -6.45
N VAL A 32 2.63 13.01 -5.40
CA VAL A 32 1.17 12.77 -5.35
C VAL A 32 0.44 13.52 -6.48
N SER A 33 0.79 14.79 -6.71
CA SER A 33 0.21 15.59 -7.78
C SER A 33 0.54 15.03 -9.16
N ALA A 34 1.77 14.57 -9.36
CA ALA A 34 2.21 13.94 -10.61
C ALA A 34 1.46 12.63 -10.90
N LEU A 35 1.18 11.81 -9.87
CA LEU A 35 0.42 10.58 -10.02
C LEU A 35 -1.03 10.85 -10.43
N PHE A 36 -1.67 11.81 -9.76
CA PHE A 36 -3.03 12.21 -10.13
C PHE A 36 -3.09 12.76 -11.55
N ALA A 37 -2.12 13.59 -11.94
CA ALA A 37 -2.01 14.08 -13.31
C ALA A 37 -1.79 12.93 -14.30
N ALA A 38 -0.96 11.93 -13.96
CA ALA A 38 -0.67 10.80 -14.83
C ALA A 38 -1.91 9.92 -15.06
N VAL A 39 -2.66 9.62 -14.01
CA VAL A 39 -3.91 8.85 -14.12
C VAL A 39 -5.01 9.65 -14.83
N TRP A 40 -5.09 10.96 -14.59
CA TRP A 40 -6.06 11.82 -15.26
C TRP A 40 -5.80 11.96 -16.76
N THR A 41 -4.54 12.10 -17.14
CA THR A 41 -4.11 12.27 -18.54
C THR A 41 -3.89 10.95 -19.28
N GLY A 42 -3.80 9.83 -18.56
CA GLY A 42 -3.43 8.53 -19.14
C GLY A 42 -1.99 8.51 -19.67
N SER A 43 -1.08 9.30 -19.08
CA SER A 43 0.30 9.42 -19.53
C SER A 43 1.27 9.55 -18.35
N LEU A 44 2.39 8.83 -18.43
CA LEU A 44 3.52 8.96 -17.49
C LEU A 44 4.53 10.01 -17.96
N GLY A 45 4.06 11.00 -18.72
CA GLY A 45 4.91 12.00 -19.39
C GLY A 45 5.83 11.33 -20.41
N GLU A 46 7.14 11.56 -20.28
CA GLU A 46 8.17 11.01 -21.18
C GLU A 46 8.27 9.48 -21.15
N SER A 47 7.75 8.83 -20.10
CA SER A 47 7.79 7.37 -19.98
C SER A 47 6.72 6.65 -20.80
N GLY A 48 5.82 7.38 -21.48
CA GLY A 48 4.84 6.83 -22.40
C GLY A 48 3.40 6.80 -21.87
N PRO A 49 2.49 6.09 -22.55
CA PRO A 49 1.08 6.01 -22.17
C PRO A 49 0.87 5.15 -20.91
N LEU A 50 -0.11 5.53 -20.09
CA LEU A 50 -0.57 4.78 -18.92
C LEU A 50 -1.92 4.12 -19.24
N VAL A 51 -2.05 2.83 -18.97
CA VAL A 51 -3.35 2.15 -19.03
C VAL A 51 -4.19 2.60 -17.83
N VAL A 52 -5.37 3.16 -18.10
CA VAL A 52 -6.29 3.66 -17.06
C VAL A 52 -7.64 2.94 -17.04
N ASN A 53 -7.91 2.08 -18.02
CA ASN A 53 -9.11 1.26 -18.11
C ASN A 53 -8.70 -0.22 -18.07
N TYR A 54 -9.04 -0.90 -16.97
CA TYR A 54 -8.70 -2.31 -16.74
C TYR A 54 -9.95 -3.18 -16.75
N THR A 55 -10.98 -2.74 -16.02
CA THR A 55 -12.25 -3.45 -15.85
C THR A 55 -13.42 -2.71 -16.48
N GLY A 56 -13.25 -1.42 -16.80
CA GLY A 56 -14.30 -0.53 -17.29
C GLY A 56 -15.12 0.12 -16.17
N VAL A 57 -14.79 -0.15 -14.90
CA VAL A 57 -15.49 0.42 -13.74
C VAL A 57 -14.59 1.49 -13.09
N PRO A 58 -14.93 2.80 -13.19
CA PRO A 58 -14.03 3.87 -12.76
C PRO A 58 -13.58 3.79 -11.30
N ILE A 59 -14.45 3.33 -10.38
CA ILE A 59 -14.12 3.23 -8.95
C ILE A 59 -13.08 2.14 -8.66
N VAL A 60 -12.95 1.16 -9.56
CA VAL A 60 -11.97 0.07 -9.47
C VAL A 60 -10.72 0.43 -10.26
N ASP A 61 -10.89 0.97 -11.46
CA ASP A 61 -9.80 1.25 -12.38
C ASP A 61 -8.92 2.41 -11.91
N TYR A 62 -9.51 3.44 -11.29
CA TYR A 62 -8.77 4.58 -10.78
C TYR A 62 -7.71 4.23 -9.71
N PRO A 63 -8.04 3.48 -8.63
CA PRO A 63 -7.02 3.06 -7.66
C PRO A 63 -5.99 2.08 -8.26
N ILE A 64 -6.39 1.23 -9.22
CA ILE A 64 -5.43 0.35 -9.91
C ILE A 64 -4.43 1.18 -10.73
N ALA A 65 -4.93 2.11 -11.55
CA ALA A 65 -4.08 2.98 -12.37
C ALA A 65 -3.12 3.82 -11.52
N LEU A 66 -3.56 4.31 -10.36
CA LEU A 66 -2.71 5.05 -9.42
C LEU A 66 -1.58 4.18 -8.88
N LEU A 67 -1.87 2.93 -8.50
CA LEU A 67 -0.86 1.98 -8.03
C LEU A 67 0.14 1.65 -9.14
N VAL A 68 -0.34 1.39 -10.35
CA VAL A 68 0.52 1.10 -11.51
C VAL A 68 1.40 2.29 -11.84
N ALA A 69 0.86 3.52 -11.82
CA ALA A 69 1.64 4.74 -12.05
C ALA A 69 2.72 4.94 -10.96
N PHE A 70 2.38 4.67 -9.71
CA PHE A 70 3.31 4.80 -8.58
C PHE A 70 4.48 3.81 -8.67
N PHE A 71 4.19 2.57 -9.04
CA PHE A 71 5.21 1.51 -9.14
C PHE A 71 5.86 1.40 -10.52
N PHE A 72 5.48 2.24 -11.49
CA PHE A 72 5.86 2.08 -12.89
C PHE A 72 7.38 1.90 -13.06
N LYS A 73 8.22 2.75 -12.47
CA LYS A 73 9.69 2.64 -12.59
C LYS A 73 10.26 1.35 -11.99
N GLY A 74 9.54 0.71 -11.08
CA GLY A 74 9.90 -0.60 -10.56
C GLY A 74 9.32 -1.77 -11.35
N THR A 75 8.32 -1.51 -12.20
CA THR A 75 7.59 -2.54 -12.94
C THR A 75 7.66 -2.38 -14.45
N ASP A 76 8.43 -1.43 -14.98
CA ASP A 76 8.50 -1.11 -16.42
C ASP A 76 9.32 -2.10 -17.27
N GLY A 77 9.89 -3.13 -16.66
CA GLY A 77 10.67 -4.16 -17.36
C GLY A 77 12.11 -3.76 -17.63
N SER A 78 12.54 -2.57 -17.20
CA SER A 78 13.92 -2.11 -17.39
C SER A 78 14.94 -2.91 -16.56
N ASN A 79 14.51 -3.51 -15.44
CA ASN A 79 15.32 -4.35 -14.58
C ASN A 79 14.51 -5.52 -14.01
N GLU A 80 14.69 -6.70 -14.58
CA GLU A 80 14.00 -7.94 -14.18
C GLU A 80 14.26 -8.32 -12.71
N ALA A 81 15.50 -8.16 -12.23
CA ALA A 81 15.83 -8.48 -10.84
C ALA A 81 15.11 -7.56 -9.85
N TYR A 82 15.00 -6.26 -10.19
CA TYR A 82 14.26 -5.31 -9.36
C TYR A 82 12.76 -5.59 -9.37
N GLN A 83 12.19 -5.98 -10.52
CA GLN A 83 10.79 -6.40 -10.61
C GLN A 83 10.49 -7.62 -9.74
N LEU A 84 11.31 -8.67 -9.85
CA LEU A 84 11.15 -9.89 -9.06
C LEU A 84 11.28 -9.60 -7.55
N PHE A 85 12.21 -8.73 -7.18
CA PHE A 85 12.35 -8.26 -5.81
C PHE A 85 11.09 -7.54 -5.32
N LEU A 86 10.53 -6.62 -6.10
CA LEU A 86 9.29 -5.93 -5.72
C LEU A 86 8.13 -6.90 -5.59
N PHE A 87 7.98 -7.83 -6.54
CA PHE A 87 6.94 -8.85 -6.49
C PHE A 87 7.05 -9.73 -5.23
N ASP A 88 8.24 -10.24 -4.92
CA ASP A 88 8.50 -11.04 -3.72
C ASP A 88 8.26 -10.24 -2.42
N ALA A 89 8.81 -9.03 -2.34
CA ALA A 89 8.68 -8.18 -1.16
C ALA A 89 7.21 -7.84 -0.85
N TYR A 90 6.44 -7.41 -1.86
CA TYR A 90 5.04 -7.04 -1.65
C TYR A 90 4.14 -8.26 -1.38
N SER A 91 4.34 -9.38 -2.06
CA SER A 91 3.56 -10.60 -1.82
C SER A 91 3.83 -11.19 -0.44
N THR A 92 5.09 -11.20 0.00
CA THR A 92 5.49 -11.63 1.35
C THR A 92 4.89 -10.72 2.42
N LEU A 93 5.00 -9.40 2.27
CA LEU A 93 4.44 -8.44 3.23
C LEU A 93 2.93 -8.56 3.33
N GLN A 94 2.22 -8.60 2.19
CA GLN A 94 0.77 -8.76 2.17
C GLN A 94 0.35 -10.04 2.89
N THR A 95 1.01 -11.15 2.59
CA THR A 95 0.72 -12.45 3.22
C THR A 95 0.98 -12.42 4.73
N ALA A 96 2.10 -11.83 5.16
CA ALA A 96 2.42 -11.67 6.57
C ALA A 96 1.36 -10.83 7.31
N PHE A 97 0.92 -9.70 6.73
CA PHE A 97 -0.14 -8.87 7.31
C PHE A 97 -1.47 -9.60 7.43
N VAL A 98 -1.85 -10.42 6.44
CA VAL A 98 -3.06 -11.25 6.52
C VAL A 98 -2.98 -12.21 7.70
N TRP A 99 -1.86 -12.93 7.87
CA TRP A 99 -1.67 -13.86 8.99
C TRP A 99 -1.65 -13.16 10.35
N LEU A 100 -0.98 -12.01 10.46
CA LEU A 100 -0.99 -11.22 11.68
C LEU A 100 -2.39 -10.74 12.06
N ASN A 101 -3.23 -10.39 11.08
CA ASN A 101 -4.63 -10.03 11.33
C ASN A 101 -5.47 -11.24 11.74
N ILE A 102 -5.30 -12.39 11.09
CA ILE A 102 -5.96 -13.63 11.50
C ILE A 102 -5.61 -13.96 12.95
N GLU A 103 -4.32 -13.86 13.31
CA GLU A 103 -3.86 -14.15 14.68
C GLU A 103 -4.38 -13.14 15.70
N SER A 104 -4.44 -11.86 15.34
CA SER A 104 -4.98 -10.82 16.23
C SER A 104 -6.47 -11.04 16.54
N ILE A 105 -7.24 -11.51 15.56
CA ILE A 105 -8.66 -11.90 15.73
C ILE A 105 -8.75 -13.16 16.61
N ARG A 106 -7.87 -14.15 16.37
CA ARG A 106 -7.83 -15.41 17.13
C ARG A 106 -7.45 -15.21 18.60
N ALA A 107 -6.63 -14.21 18.93
CA ALA A 107 -6.22 -13.90 20.29
C ALA A 107 -7.40 -13.54 21.24
N GLY A 108 -8.59 -13.28 20.71
CA GLY A 108 -9.84 -13.13 21.47
C GLY A 108 -10.69 -14.42 21.57
N ALA A 109 -10.48 -15.39 20.67
CA ALA A 109 -11.21 -16.64 20.59
C ALA A 109 -10.32 -17.80 21.08
N ARG A 110 -10.20 -17.96 22.41
CA ARG A 110 -9.68 -19.22 22.95
C ARG A 110 -10.58 -20.34 22.46
N SER A 111 -10.09 -21.15 21.51
CA SER A 111 -10.74 -22.40 21.14
C SER A 111 -10.94 -23.23 22.41
N PRO A 112 -12.16 -23.74 22.70
CA PRO A 112 -12.40 -24.64 23.84
C PRO A 112 -11.49 -25.88 23.82
N TRP A 113 -10.96 -26.21 22.64
CA TRP A 113 -10.14 -27.39 22.37
C TRP A 113 -8.64 -27.18 22.60
N LEU A 114 -8.18 -25.92 22.73
CA LEU A 114 -6.78 -25.56 23.00
C LEU A 114 -6.57 -25.16 24.47
N LYS A 115 -7.25 -25.86 25.38
CA LYS A 115 -6.87 -25.87 26.80
C LYS A 115 -5.76 -26.91 26.98
N ARG A 116 -4.52 -26.45 27.10
CA ARG A 116 -3.47 -27.16 27.84
C ARG A 116 -3.23 -26.42 29.14
#